data_AF-A0A9W9DX41-F1
#
_entry.id   AF-A0A9W9DX41-F1
#
_cell.length_a   1.000
_cell.length_b   1.000
_cell.length_c   1.000
_cell.angle_alpha   90.00
_cell.angle_beta   90.00
_cell.angle_gamma   90.00
#
_symmetry.space_group_name_H-M   'P 1'
#
loop_
_entity.id
_entity.type
_entity.pdbx_description
1 polymer ?
#
loop_
_entity_poly.entity_id
_entity_poly.type
_entity_poly.pdbx_seq_one_letter_code
_entity_poly.pdbx_strand_id
1 'polypeptide(L)'
;MWSRASAMEGALLIKTILLYTTSTTELHIICDQPARDFLETRFSLLTYPARPIKVRFYQPSLQSMKDRVAREGSIQSDHSAGLPGLMKLFIHEILPASVKKAIYIDTDAFFISDPTVLWNVFSQLKPTTAVVMSYHPDQSSPEWNHASRICSCVMLLDLEKLRKLRLMDSSVYREVTDGSYPSALSPPTFRVMYGEPGPDGYNNVKLGDQGYWWAIVDNREDIFEPLSFDFEVTSCLMDTYNVALGEDGISEADELPKQCHVKGTPQEGTLIRPKLLHFNCLHGTEVYMDWEGWLKITESVTQRWGPALSYHHGYKWIWLNLGVKTNSGKSLVDIGADTNIVFADLQLARDHAVVIG
;
A
#
# COMPACT_ATOMS: atom_id res chain seq x y z
N MET A 1 5.20 -5.52 -6.13
CA MET A 1 5.96 -5.03 -7.29
C MET A 1 6.16 -6.17 -8.28
N TRP A 2 5.38 -6.24 -9.36
CA TRP A 2 5.58 -7.25 -10.42
C TRP A 2 6.02 -6.51 -11.68
N SER A 3 7.10 -6.97 -12.33
CA SER A 3 7.83 -6.30 -13.40
C SER A 3 8.93 -5.32 -12.95
N ARG A 4 9.88 -5.11 -13.89
CA ARG A 4 10.93 -4.10 -13.77
C ARG A 4 10.37 -2.68 -13.72
N ALA A 5 9.27 -2.39 -14.42
CA ALA A 5 8.66 -1.07 -14.43
C ALA A 5 8.10 -0.69 -13.06
N SER A 6 7.33 -1.59 -12.44
CA SER A 6 6.87 -1.42 -11.04
C SER A 6 8.03 -1.22 -10.07
N ALA A 7 9.16 -1.89 -10.30
CA ALA A 7 10.36 -1.72 -9.49
C ALA A 7 11.09 -0.39 -9.73
N MET A 8 11.00 0.19 -10.93
CA MET A 8 11.51 1.54 -11.23
C MET A 8 10.74 2.58 -10.41
N GLU A 9 9.41 2.50 -10.40
CA GLU A 9 8.55 3.36 -9.57
C GLU A 9 8.83 3.15 -8.08
N GLY A 10 8.83 1.89 -7.63
CA GLY A 10 9.14 1.54 -6.25
C GLY A 10 10.54 1.98 -5.80
N ALA A 11 11.51 2.07 -6.71
CA ALA A 11 12.82 2.61 -6.39
C ALA A 11 12.78 4.11 -6.08
N LEU A 12 11.90 4.89 -6.72
CA LEU A 12 11.71 6.29 -6.35
C LEU A 12 11.06 6.40 -4.97
N LEU A 13 10.02 5.60 -4.70
CA LEU A 13 9.41 5.50 -3.37
C LEU A 13 10.46 5.22 -2.29
N ILE A 14 11.22 4.13 -2.45
CA ILE A 14 12.27 3.73 -1.50
C ILE A 14 13.32 4.84 -1.36
N LYS A 15 13.76 5.45 -2.45
CA LYS A 15 14.73 6.55 -2.42
C LYS A 15 14.23 7.71 -1.55
N THR A 16 12.96 8.09 -1.67
CA THR A 16 12.39 9.18 -0.85
C THR A 16 12.19 8.79 0.61
N ILE A 17 11.84 7.53 0.91
CA ILE A 17 11.86 7.01 2.29
C ILE A 17 13.25 7.21 2.90
N LEU A 18 14.30 6.81 2.19
CA LEU A 18 15.68 6.92 2.67
C LEU A 18 16.20 8.35 2.75
N LEU A 19 15.71 9.24 1.87
CA LEU A 19 16.06 10.66 1.86
C LEU A 19 15.55 11.38 3.12
N TYR A 20 14.36 11.01 3.60
CA TYR A 20 13.66 11.75 4.66
C TYR A 20 13.57 11.03 6.01
N THR A 21 13.80 9.72 6.06
CA THR A 21 13.60 8.95 7.30
C THR A 21 14.49 9.44 8.43
N THR A 22 13.88 9.73 9.57
CA THR A 22 14.62 10.00 10.82
C THR A 22 14.84 8.74 11.65
N SER A 23 14.26 7.60 11.25
CA SER A 23 14.21 6.34 12.01
C SER A 23 14.89 5.17 11.29
N THR A 24 15.19 4.10 12.03
CA THR A 24 15.58 2.82 11.42
C THR A 24 14.44 2.29 10.55
N THR A 25 14.76 1.79 9.36
CA THR A 25 13.74 1.42 8.37
C THR A 25 13.88 -0.05 7.98
N GLU A 26 12.79 -0.82 8.08
CA GLU A 26 12.69 -2.17 7.52
C GLU A 26 11.73 -2.14 6.32
N LEU A 27 12.24 -2.51 5.15
CA LEU A 27 11.52 -2.55 3.88
C LEU A 27 11.15 -4.01 3.57
N HIS A 28 9.84 -4.27 3.49
CA HIS A 28 9.28 -5.55 3.07
C HIS A 28 8.79 -5.44 1.63
N ILE A 29 9.41 -6.15 0.70
CA ILE A 29 9.19 -5.99 -0.74
C ILE A 29 8.65 -7.30 -1.31
N ILE A 30 7.35 -7.34 -1.60
CA ILE A 30 6.71 -8.48 -2.26
C ILE A 30 6.86 -8.29 -3.77
N CYS A 31 7.62 -9.16 -4.43
CA CYS A 31 7.98 -8.94 -5.83
C CYS A 31 8.33 -10.21 -6.62
N ASP A 32 8.42 -10.07 -7.94
CA ASP A 32 9.01 -11.09 -8.82
C ASP A 32 10.54 -10.95 -8.92
N GLN A 33 11.18 -11.86 -9.65
CA GLN A 33 12.63 -11.87 -9.81
C GLN A 33 13.15 -10.63 -10.57
N PRO A 34 12.58 -10.21 -11.72
CA PRO A 34 13.04 -9.01 -12.41
C PRO A 34 12.98 -7.73 -11.57
N ALA A 35 11.93 -7.57 -10.74
CA ALA A 35 11.83 -6.44 -9.82
C ALA A 35 12.93 -6.49 -8.75
N ARG A 36 13.17 -7.66 -8.15
CA ARG A 36 14.23 -7.87 -7.17
C ARG A 36 15.60 -7.53 -7.75
N ASP A 37 15.94 -8.09 -8.91
CA ASP A 37 17.23 -7.87 -9.57
C ASP A 37 17.47 -6.37 -9.77
N PHE A 38 16.46 -5.64 -10.26
CA PHE A 38 16.55 -4.20 -10.44
C PHE A 38 16.81 -3.47 -9.12
N LEU A 39 16.06 -3.78 -8.05
CA LEU A 39 16.21 -3.12 -6.76
C LEU A 39 17.54 -3.44 -6.07
N GLU A 40 18.05 -4.67 -6.22
CA GLU A 40 19.38 -5.04 -5.70
C GLU A 40 20.48 -4.20 -6.35
N THR A 41 20.38 -3.83 -7.63
CA THR A 41 21.32 -2.87 -8.26
C THR A 41 21.27 -1.47 -7.65
N ARG A 42 20.14 -1.08 -7.03
CA ARG A 42 20.00 0.21 -6.35
C ARG A 42 20.53 0.14 -4.93
N PHE A 43 20.17 -0.92 -4.21
CA PHE A 43 20.67 -1.13 -2.85
C PHE A 43 22.19 -1.36 -2.79
N SER A 44 22.81 -1.92 -3.84
CA SER A 44 24.27 -2.05 -3.92
C SER A 44 25.01 -0.71 -3.95
N LEU A 45 24.32 0.40 -4.25
CA LEU A 45 24.86 1.76 -4.19
C LEU A 45 24.84 2.34 -2.76
N LEU A 46 24.15 1.68 -1.82
CA LEU A 46 24.07 2.08 -0.43
C LEU A 46 25.16 1.40 0.39
N THR A 47 26.07 2.20 0.91
CA THR A 47 27.20 1.76 1.75
C THR A 47 27.14 2.36 3.14
N TYR A 48 26.74 3.62 3.26
CA TYR A 48 26.64 4.37 4.53
C TYR A 48 25.36 5.22 4.58
N PRO A 49 24.17 4.61 4.60
CA PRO A 49 22.93 5.37 4.80
C PRO A 49 22.95 6.12 6.14
N ALA A 50 22.12 7.17 6.26
CA ALA A 50 21.99 7.95 7.49
C ALA A 50 21.56 7.10 8.70
N ARG A 51 20.75 6.06 8.44
CA ARG A 51 20.19 5.13 9.43
C ARG A 51 20.36 3.69 8.97
N PRO A 52 20.44 2.71 9.88
CA PRO A 52 20.37 1.30 9.52
C PRO A 52 19.11 0.98 8.71
N ILE A 53 19.29 0.22 7.65
CA ILE A 53 18.22 -0.27 6.79
C ILE A 53 18.25 -1.79 6.73
N LYS A 54 17.06 -2.38 6.77
CA LYS A 54 16.85 -3.81 6.57
C LYS A 54 15.89 -3.99 5.40
N VAL A 55 16.22 -4.89 4.48
CA VAL A 55 15.44 -5.17 3.28
C VAL A 55 15.13 -6.66 3.27
N ARG A 56 13.85 -7.00 3.09
CA ARG A 56 13.37 -8.37 2.99
C ARG A 56 12.51 -8.52 1.75
N PHE A 57 12.99 -9.27 0.77
CA PHE A 57 12.22 -9.63 -0.42
C PHE A 57 11.36 -10.86 -0.15
N TYR A 58 10.13 -10.85 -0.65
CA TYR A 58 9.19 -11.98 -0.60
C TYR A 58 8.75 -12.30 -2.02
N GLN A 59 8.99 -13.52 -2.48
CA GLN A 59 8.76 -13.90 -3.87
C GLN A 59 7.79 -15.08 -3.99
N PRO A 60 6.48 -14.89 -3.67
CA PRO A 60 5.50 -15.94 -3.89
C PRO A 60 5.40 -16.25 -5.39
N SER A 61 5.27 -17.53 -5.75
CA SER A 61 5.14 -17.92 -7.14
C SER A 61 3.77 -17.55 -7.68
N LEU A 62 3.66 -17.35 -9.01
CA LEU A 62 2.37 -17.08 -9.63
C LEU A 62 1.36 -18.19 -9.33
N GLN A 63 1.81 -19.44 -9.28
CA GLN A 63 0.97 -20.58 -8.95
C GLN A 63 0.49 -20.52 -7.49
N SER A 64 1.38 -20.23 -6.52
CA SER A 64 0.96 -20.17 -5.11
C SER A 64 -0.05 -19.05 -4.85
N MET A 65 0.08 -17.91 -5.55
CA MET A 65 -0.90 -16.83 -5.52
C MET A 65 -2.26 -17.28 -6.11
N LYS A 66 -2.26 -17.98 -7.26
CA LYS A 66 -3.49 -18.52 -7.88
C LYS A 66 -4.17 -19.50 -6.94
N ASP A 67 -3.41 -20.43 -6.38
CA ASP A 67 -3.94 -21.46 -5.49
C ASP A 67 -4.52 -20.84 -4.23
N ARG A 68 -3.88 -19.80 -3.66
CA ARG A 68 -4.40 -19.11 -2.48
C ARG A 68 -5.72 -18.41 -2.75
N VAL A 69 -5.86 -17.74 -3.89
CA VAL A 69 -7.10 -17.09 -4.32
C VAL A 69 -8.19 -18.14 -4.59
N ALA A 70 -7.84 -19.24 -5.28
CA ALA A 70 -8.77 -20.33 -5.56
C ALA A 70 -9.31 -21.00 -4.28
N ARG A 71 -8.48 -21.15 -3.24
CA ARG A 71 -8.94 -21.68 -1.95
C ARG A 71 -9.89 -20.74 -1.22
N GLU A 72 -9.79 -19.42 -1.41
CA GLU A 72 -10.83 -18.49 -0.91
C GLU A 72 -12.16 -18.76 -1.65
N GLY A 73 -12.07 -18.90 -2.97
CA GLY A 73 -13.12 -19.47 -3.83
C GLY A 73 -14.08 -18.45 -4.46
N SER A 74 -14.00 -17.18 -4.07
CA SER A 74 -14.94 -16.14 -4.51
C SER A 74 -14.29 -14.83 -4.96
N ILE A 75 -12.99 -14.66 -4.70
CA ILE A 75 -12.19 -13.53 -5.21
C ILE A 75 -11.82 -13.71 -6.68
N GLN A 76 -12.15 -12.71 -7.49
CA GLN A 76 -11.68 -12.49 -8.85
C GLN A 76 -11.26 -11.02 -9.07
N SER A 77 -10.55 -10.73 -10.16
CA SER A 77 -10.20 -9.35 -10.52
C SER A 77 -10.15 -9.15 -12.03
N ASP A 78 -10.83 -8.11 -12.52
CA ASP A 78 -10.73 -7.56 -13.88
C ASP A 78 -9.73 -6.38 -13.95
N HIS A 79 -9.07 -6.06 -12.83
CA HIS A 79 -8.22 -4.88 -12.70
C HIS A 79 -6.85 -5.06 -13.38
N SER A 80 -6.27 -3.96 -13.88
CA SER A 80 -4.99 -3.94 -14.59
C SER A 80 -3.81 -4.49 -13.77
N ALA A 81 -3.85 -4.33 -12.45
CA ALA A 81 -2.85 -4.88 -11.52
C ALA A 81 -2.84 -6.42 -11.44
N GLY A 82 -3.89 -7.08 -11.96
CA GLY A 82 -4.01 -8.54 -12.03
C GLY A 82 -3.91 -9.25 -10.68
N LEU A 83 -3.50 -10.52 -10.73
CA LEU A 83 -3.32 -11.36 -9.55
C LEU A 83 -2.31 -10.81 -8.53
N PRO A 84 -1.15 -10.24 -8.93
CA PRO A 84 -0.26 -9.58 -7.99
C PRO A 84 -0.92 -8.43 -7.21
N GLY A 85 -1.79 -7.64 -7.84
CA GLY A 85 -2.56 -6.58 -7.17
C GLY A 85 -3.44 -7.13 -6.04
N LEU A 86 -4.05 -8.30 -6.25
CA LEU A 86 -4.86 -8.97 -5.22
C LEU A 86 -4.03 -9.39 -3.99
N MET A 87 -2.71 -9.49 -4.09
CA MET A 87 -1.88 -9.90 -2.94
C MET A 87 -1.88 -8.88 -1.80
N LYS A 88 -2.36 -7.65 -2.03
CA LYS A 88 -2.64 -6.68 -0.97
C LYS A 88 -3.55 -7.26 0.12
N LEU A 89 -4.52 -8.09 -0.28
CA LEU A 89 -5.46 -8.77 0.61
C LEU A 89 -4.77 -9.83 1.51
N PHE A 90 -3.60 -10.32 1.10
CA PHE A 90 -2.89 -11.43 1.75
C PHE A 90 -1.54 -11.02 2.36
N ILE A 91 -1.24 -9.71 2.47
CA ILE A 91 0.02 -9.22 3.08
C ILE A 91 0.24 -9.80 4.48
N HIS A 92 -0.83 -9.89 5.27
CA HIS A 92 -0.81 -10.45 6.62
C HIS A 92 -0.44 -11.95 6.65
N GLU A 93 -0.62 -12.68 5.55
CA GLU A 93 -0.21 -14.08 5.40
C GLU A 93 1.18 -14.22 4.76
N ILE A 94 1.61 -13.26 3.94
CA ILE A 94 2.92 -13.27 3.25
C ILE A 94 4.05 -12.85 4.21
N LEU A 95 3.83 -11.81 5.01
CA LEU A 95 4.83 -11.31 5.94
C LEU A 95 4.90 -12.23 7.17
N PRO A 96 6.10 -12.47 7.74
CA PRO A 96 6.27 -13.38 8.86
C PRO A 96 5.58 -12.83 10.12
N ALA A 97 5.22 -13.73 11.05
CA ALA A 97 4.53 -13.39 12.29
C ALA A 97 5.28 -12.38 13.18
N SER A 98 6.60 -12.29 13.03
CA SER A 98 7.43 -11.28 13.72
C SER A 98 7.13 -9.84 13.29
N VAL A 99 6.58 -9.64 12.08
CA VAL A 99 6.12 -8.33 11.61
C VAL A 99 4.67 -8.14 12.05
N LYS A 100 4.47 -7.25 13.00
CA LYS A 100 3.15 -7.02 13.63
C LYS A 100 2.36 -5.89 12.99
N LYS A 101 3.05 -4.87 12.50
CA LYS A 101 2.47 -3.67 11.89
C LYS A 101 3.29 -3.32 10.65
N ALA A 102 2.63 -2.86 9.60
CA ALA A 102 3.29 -2.43 8.37
C ALA A 102 2.52 -1.27 7.73
N ILE A 103 3.25 -0.41 7.01
CA ILE A 103 2.66 0.57 6.10
C ILE A 103 2.81 -0.01 4.69
N TYR A 104 1.70 -0.21 4.00
CA TYR A 104 1.68 -0.50 2.59
C TYR A 104 1.58 0.81 1.79
N ILE A 105 2.35 0.91 0.71
CA ILE A 105 2.34 2.04 -0.22
C ILE A 105 2.49 1.48 -1.63
N ASP A 106 1.64 1.90 -2.57
CA ASP A 106 1.78 1.58 -3.99
C ASP A 106 3.06 2.18 -4.59
N THR A 107 3.54 1.58 -5.68
CA THR A 107 4.85 1.91 -6.26
C THR A 107 4.88 3.29 -6.91
N ASP A 108 3.74 3.76 -7.40
CA ASP A 108 3.51 5.03 -8.06
C ASP A 108 3.34 6.21 -7.07
N ALA A 109 4.00 6.13 -5.92
CA ALA A 109 4.00 7.18 -4.90
C ALA A 109 5.41 7.53 -4.42
N PHE A 110 5.58 8.70 -3.81
CA PHE A 110 6.81 9.05 -3.10
C PHE A 110 6.57 10.04 -1.95
N PHE A 111 7.47 10.03 -0.98
CA PHE A 111 7.44 10.94 0.16
C PHE A 111 8.10 12.27 -0.16
N ILE A 112 7.52 13.36 0.35
CA ILE A 112 8.11 14.71 0.40
C ILE A 112 8.39 15.15 1.84
N SER A 113 8.32 14.22 2.79
CA SER A 113 8.54 14.45 4.22
C SER A 113 8.96 13.15 4.92
N ASP A 114 9.28 13.22 6.21
CA ASP A 114 9.71 12.06 6.99
C ASP A 114 8.59 10.99 7.13
N PRO A 115 8.79 9.76 6.59
CA PRO A 115 7.82 8.67 6.70
C PRO A 115 7.58 8.21 8.15
N THR A 116 8.46 8.55 9.09
CA THR A 116 8.27 8.27 10.53
C THR A 116 6.99 8.93 11.05
N VAL A 117 6.58 10.07 10.50
CA VAL A 117 5.34 10.74 10.90
C VAL A 117 4.13 9.86 10.62
N LEU A 118 4.12 9.14 9.48
CA LEU A 118 3.06 8.18 9.16
C LEU A 118 3.09 6.98 10.10
N TRP A 119 4.27 6.47 10.43
CA TRP A 119 4.44 5.37 11.38
C TRP A 119 3.88 5.69 12.76
N ASN A 120 4.05 6.94 13.21
CA ASN A 120 3.58 7.38 14.53
C ASN A 120 2.05 7.35 14.67
N VAL A 121 1.30 7.36 13.56
CA VAL A 121 -0.17 7.24 13.57
C VAL A 121 -0.62 5.96 14.29
N PHE A 122 0.13 4.85 14.19
CA PHE A 122 -0.19 3.61 14.90
C PHE A 122 -0.33 3.75 16.43
N SER A 123 0.28 4.76 17.03
CA SER A 123 0.21 5.01 18.48
C SER A 123 -1.08 5.71 18.91
N GLN A 124 -1.81 6.29 17.95
CA GLN A 124 -3.02 7.09 18.17
C GLN A 124 -4.31 6.31 17.83
N LEU A 125 -4.17 5.17 17.14
CA LEU A 125 -5.30 4.35 16.71
C LEU A 125 -6.02 3.69 17.89
N LYS A 126 -7.32 3.47 17.72
CA LYS A 126 -8.12 2.73 18.69
C LYS A 126 -7.59 1.30 18.87
N PRO A 127 -7.81 0.67 20.04
CA PRO A 127 -7.38 -0.71 20.27
C PRO A 127 -7.94 -1.73 19.25
N THR A 128 -9.12 -1.48 18.69
CA THR A 128 -9.78 -2.37 17.72
C THR A 128 -9.31 -2.16 16.28
N THR A 129 -8.74 -1.00 15.95
CA THR A 129 -8.34 -0.65 14.58
C THR A 129 -7.28 -1.61 14.05
N ALA A 130 -7.60 -2.26 12.93
CA ALA A 130 -6.72 -3.18 12.22
C ALA A 130 -6.22 -2.60 10.89
N VAL A 131 -6.98 -1.67 10.29
CA VAL A 131 -6.70 -1.09 8.98
C VAL A 131 -6.97 0.42 9.00
N VAL A 132 -6.08 1.19 8.38
CA VAL A 132 -6.28 2.62 8.11
C VAL A 132 -6.01 2.86 6.64
N MET A 133 -6.95 3.50 5.95
CA MET A 133 -6.87 3.88 4.53
C MET A 133 -7.59 5.21 4.35
N SER A 134 -7.35 5.91 3.26
CA SER A 134 -8.12 7.12 2.97
C SER A 134 -9.61 6.83 2.84
N TYR A 135 -10.42 7.84 3.17
CA TYR A 135 -11.87 7.76 3.07
C TYR A 135 -12.44 9.05 2.47
N HIS A 136 -13.12 8.91 1.33
CA HIS A 136 -13.67 9.95 0.48
C HIS A 136 -15.19 9.80 0.40
N PRO A 137 -15.96 10.28 1.39
CA PRO A 137 -17.41 10.10 1.43
C PRO A 137 -18.16 10.79 0.28
N ASP A 138 -17.54 11.80 -0.34
CA ASP A 138 -18.08 12.54 -1.49
C ASP A 138 -17.92 11.77 -2.81
N GLN A 139 -17.03 10.77 -2.88
CA GLN A 139 -16.92 9.87 -4.01
C GLN A 139 -18.13 8.94 -4.07
N SER A 140 -19.01 9.20 -5.01
CA SER A 140 -20.24 8.42 -5.22
C SER A 140 -20.21 7.74 -6.58
N SER A 141 -19.74 6.50 -6.61
CA SER A 141 -19.77 5.63 -7.79
C SER A 141 -20.62 4.38 -7.52
N PRO A 142 -21.97 4.46 -7.62
CA PRO A 142 -22.86 3.32 -7.42
C PRO A 142 -22.50 2.10 -8.28
N GLU A 143 -22.02 2.33 -9.50
CA GLU A 143 -21.56 1.31 -10.44
C GLU A 143 -20.36 0.51 -9.94
N TRP A 144 -19.63 1.03 -8.95
CA TRP A 144 -18.50 0.36 -8.28
C TRP A 144 -18.86 -0.02 -6.84
N ASN A 145 -20.15 -0.07 -6.49
CA ASN A 145 -20.62 -0.25 -5.12
C ASN A 145 -20.00 0.75 -4.13
N HIS A 146 -19.71 1.96 -4.61
CA HIS A 146 -19.02 3.02 -3.86
C HIS A 146 -17.60 2.67 -3.39
N ALA A 147 -16.94 1.67 -3.99
CA ALA A 147 -15.56 1.32 -3.63
C ALA A 147 -14.55 2.46 -3.83
N SER A 148 -14.87 3.48 -4.64
CA SER A 148 -14.09 4.73 -4.78
C SER A 148 -14.03 5.58 -3.52
N ARG A 149 -14.83 5.27 -2.49
CA ARG A 149 -14.79 5.94 -1.19
C ARG A 149 -13.54 5.62 -0.38
N ILE A 150 -12.75 4.64 -0.75
CA ILE A 150 -11.46 4.37 -0.12
C ILE A 150 -10.36 4.34 -1.18
N CYS A 151 -9.10 4.41 -0.76
CA CYS A 151 -7.97 4.11 -1.61
C CYS A 151 -7.04 3.09 -0.95
N SER A 152 -6.76 1.98 -1.63
CA SER A 152 -5.83 0.94 -1.14
C SER A 152 -4.36 1.20 -1.49
N CYS A 153 -4.05 2.43 -1.90
CA CYS A 153 -2.71 2.83 -2.32
C CYS A 153 -1.81 3.20 -1.15
N VAL A 154 -2.37 3.61 -0.01
CA VAL A 154 -1.64 3.81 1.26
C VAL A 154 -2.46 3.19 2.39
N MET A 155 -1.91 2.18 3.04
CA MET A 155 -2.61 1.46 4.11
C MET A 155 -1.73 1.26 5.33
N LEU A 156 -2.23 1.56 6.54
CA LEU A 156 -1.60 1.10 7.77
C LEU A 156 -2.29 -0.19 8.20
N LEU A 157 -1.50 -1.24 8.33
CA LEU A 157 -1.98 -2.58 8.58
C LEU A 157 -1.44 -3.08 9.92
N ASP A 158 -2.32 -3.34 10.88
CA ASP A 158 -1.98 -4.13 12.06
C ASP A 158 -2.11 -5.62 11.70
N LEU A 159 -1.03 -6.16 11.15
CA LEU A 159 -0.95 -7.54 10.67
C LEU A 159 -1.24 -8.56 11.77
N GLU A 160 -0.87 -8.27 13.03
CA GLU A 160 -1.19 -9.16 14.15
C GLU A 160 -2.71 -9.25 14.37
N LYS A 161 -3.42 -8.11 14.34
CA LYS A 161 -4.89 -8.10 14.42
C LYS A 161 -5.54 -8.74 13.20
N LEU A 162 -5.06 -8.44 11.99
CA LEU A 162 -5.61 -9.02 10.75
C LEU A 162 -5.50 -10.55 10.73
N ARG A 163 -4.39 -11.12 11.21
CA ARG A 163 -4.24 -12.58 11.38
C ARG A 163 -5.24 -13.13 12.39
N LYS A 164 -5.42 -12.46 13.54
CA LYS A 164 -6.40 -12.87 14.58
C LYS A 164 -7.85 -12.77 14.11
N LEU A 165 -8.17 -11.77 13.31
CA LEU A 165 -9.51 -11.56 12.75
C LEU A 165 -9.83 -12.50 11.58
N ARG A 166 -8.82 -13.18 11.03
CA ARG A 166 -8.91 -13.99 9.81
C ARG A 166 -9.56 -13.18 8.69
N LEU A 167 -8.80 -12.24 8.13
CA LEU A 167 -9.31 -11.33 7.11
C LEU A 167 -9.94 -12.07 5.92
N MET A 168 -9.26 -13.07 5.39
CA MET A 168 -9.68 -13.83 4.21
C MET A 168 -10.02 -15.28 4.55
N ASP A 169 -11.02 -15.81 3.86
CA ASP A 169 -11.41 -17.22 3.97
C ASP A 169 -10.49 -18.15 3.17
N SER A 170 -10.63 -19.45 3.42
CA SER A 170 -9.98 -20.53 2.69
C SER A 170 -10.76 -21.84 2.89
N SER A 171 -10.85 -22.68 1.86
CA SER A 171 -11.41 -24.03 1.95
C SER A 171 -10.74 -24.85 3.06
N VAL A 172 -9.43 -24.69 3.26
CA VAL A 172 -8.68 -25.33 4.34
C VAL A 172 -9.21 -24.92 5.71
N TYR A 173 -9.49 -23.63 5.89
CA TYR A 173 -10.02 -23.14 7.16
C TYR A 173 -11.43 -23.66 7.46
N ARG A 174 -12.18 -24.11 6.44
CA ARG A 174 -13.53 -24.68 6.60
C ARG A 174 -13.47 -26.15 7.03
N GLU A 175 -12.36 -26.84 6.79
CA GLU A 175 -12.15 -28.24 7.19
C GLU A 175 -11.73 -28.38 8.65
N VAL A 176 -11.15 -27.33 9.24
CA VAL A 176 -10.81 -27.29 10.67
C VAL A 176 -12.07 -26.95 11.48
N THR A 177 -12.64 -27.95 12.15
CA THR A 177 -13.95 -27.87 12.85
C THR A 177 -13.86 -27.78 14.37
N ASP A 178 -12.65 -27.74 14.93
CA ASP A 178 -12.41 -27.76 16.39
C ASP A 178 -12.73 -26.42 17.10
N GLY A 179 -13.24 -25.43 16.37
CA GLY A 179 -13.62 -24.13 16.90
C GLY A 179 -12.43 -23.25 17.34
N SER A 180 -11.19 -23.66 17.04
CA SER A 180 -9.98 -22.94 17.45
C SER A 180 -9.76 -21.62 16.68
N TYR A 181 -10.50 -21.39 15.59
CA TYR A 181 -10.38 -20.21 14.74
C TYR A 181 -11.71 -19.44 14.61
N PRO A 182 -11.68 -18.11 14.65
CA PRO A 182 -12.85 -17.31 14.33
C PRO A 182 -13.24 -17.47 12.85
N SER A 183 -14.50 -17.18 12.53
CA SER A 183 -14.95 -17.08 11.14
C SER A 183 -14.22 -15.95 10.42
N ALA A 184 -13.92 -16.16 9.13
CA ALA A 184 -13.30 -15.12 8.32
C ALA A 184 -14.20 -13.89 8.16
N LEU A 185 -13.59 -12.72 7.98
CA LEU A 185 -14.33 -11.49 7.68
C LEU A 185 -14.88 -11.50 6.26
N SER A 186 -14.11 -12.02 5.29
CA SER A 186 -14.42 -11.88 3.87
C SER A 186 -15.80 -12.39 3.45
N PRO A 187 -16.25 -13.63 3.76
CA PRO A 187 -17.49 -14.14 3.19
C PRO A 187 -18.76 -13.40 3.64
N PRO A 188 -18.98 -13.07 4.93
CA PRO A 188 -20.17 -12.31 5.32
C PRO A 188 -20.15 -10.89 4.77
N THR A 189 -19.00 -10.19 4.78
CA THR A 189 -18.94 -8.81 4.30
C THR A 189 -19.10 -8.73 2.78
N PHE A 190 -18.53 -9.68 2.03
CA PHE A 190 -18.69 -9.75 0.59
C PHE A 190 -20.14 -10.05 0.18
N ARG A 191 -20.83 -10.95 0.90
CA ARG A 191 -22.25 -11.24 0.62
C ARG A 191 -23.17 -10.06 0.88
N VAL A 192 -22.92 -9.29 1.94
CA VAL A 192 -23.71 -8.09 2.22
C VAL A 192 -23.54 -7.06 1.09
N MET A 193 -22.31 -6.90 0.59
CA MET A 193 -22.01 -5.92 -0.47
C MET A 193 -22.44 -6.38 -1.87
N TYR A 194 -22.25 -7.66 -2.21
CA TYR A 194 -22.33 -8.15 -3.59
C TYR A 194 -23.39 -9.25 -3.82
N GLY A 195 -24.09 -9.70 -2.77
CA GLY A 195 -24.99 -10.86 -2.83
C GLY A 195 -24.25 -12.20 -2.81
N GLU A 196 -24.92 -13.30 -3.14
CA GLU A 196 -24.26 -14.62 -3.19
C GLU A 196 -23.29 -14.72 -4.38
N PRO A 197 -22.12 -15.37 -4.20
CA PRO A 197 -21.18 -15.57 -5.30
C PRO A 197 -21.75 -16.57 -6.33
N GLY A 198 -21.52 -16.29 -7.61
CA GLY A 198 -21.78 -17.21 -8.70
C GLY A 198 -20.64 -18.21 -8.92
N PRO A 199 -20.69 -19.03 -9.98
CA PRO A 199 -19.61 -19.94 -10.37
C PRO A 199 -18.27 -19.22 -10.58
N ASP A 200 -18.33 -17.97 -11.02
CA ASP A 200 -17.18 -17.10 -11.26
C ASP A 200 -17.01 -16.05 -10.14
N GLY A 201 -17.40 -16.37 -8.90
CA GLY A 201 -17.26 -15.45 -7.77
C GLY A 201 -18.30 -14.31 -7.78
N TYR A 202 -17.97 -13.20 -7.12
CA TYR A 202 -18.90 -12.06 -7.00
C TYR A 202 -18.97 -11.23 -8.27
N ASN A 203 -20.19 -10.89 -8.68
CA ASN A 203 -20.41 -9.94 -9.76
C ASN A 203 -20.17 -8.50 -9.27
N ASN A 204 -19.72 -7.63 -10.16
CA ASN A 204 -19.58 -6.18 -9.92
C ASN A 204 -18.58 -5.77 -8.82
N VAL A 205 -17.60 -6.62 -8.50
CA VAL A 205 -16.41 -6.15 -7.78
C VAL A 205 -15.58 -5.30 -8.75
N LYS A 206 -15.25 -4.07 -8.34
CA LYS A 206 -14.53 -3.09 -9.15
C LYS A 206 -13.31 -2.59 -8.41
N LEU A 207 -12.34 -2.06 -9.17
CA LEU A 207 -11.07 -1.52 -8.64
C LEU A 207 -10.17 -2.56 -7.95
N GLY A 208 -10.27 -3.84 -8.37
CA GLY A 208 -9.38 -4.90 -7.91
C GLY A 208 -9.50 -5.20 -6.42
N ASP A 209 -8.39 -5.14 -5.70
CA ASP A 209 -8.34 -5.38 -4.25
C ASP A 209 -9.17 -4.35 -3.45
N GLN A 210 -9.32 -3.13 -3.98
CA GLN A 210 -10.03 -2.05 -3.30
C GLN A 210 -11.51 -2.38 -3.09
N GLY A 211 -12.17 -3.06 -4.04
CA GLY A 211 -13.55 -3.51 -3.88
C GLY A 211 -13.70 -4.46 -2.69
N TYR A 212 -12.79 -5.43 -2.56
CA TYR A 212 -12.81 -6.37 -1.44
C TYR A 212 -12.50 -5.69 -0.10
N TRP A 213 -11.53 -4.77 -0.08
CA TRP A 213 -11.27 -3.96 1.10
C TRP A 213 -12.49 -3.14 1.50
N TRP A 214 -13.16 -2.51 0.53
CA TRP A 214 -14.36 -1.70 0.75
C TRP A 214 -15.48 -2.51 1.38
N ALA A 215 -15.79 -3.69 0.83
CA ALA A 215 -16.79 -4.58 1.40
C ALA A 215 -16.51 -4.89 2.89
N ILE A 216 -15.25 -5.10 3.26
CA ILE A 216 -14.85 -5.37 4.64
C ILE A 216 -15.00 -4.13 5.52
N VAL A 217 -14.40 -2.99 5.15
CA VAL A 217 -14.34 -1.82 6.04
C VAL A 217 -15.68 -1.08 6.16
N ASP A 218 -16.53 -1.12 5.14
CA ASP A 218 -17.89 -0.58 5.18
C ASP A 218 -18.81 -1.39 6.11
N ASN A 219 -18.55 -2.70 6.26
CA ASN A 219 -19.30 -3.57 7.16
C ASN A 219 -18.64 -3.76 8.54
N ARG A 220 -17.39 -3.30 8.71
CA ARG A 220 -16.59 -3.45 9.93
C ARG A 220 -15.90 -2.14 10.29
N GLU A 221 -16.70 -1.10 10.47
CA GLU A 221 -16.22 0.22 10.91
C GLU A 221 -15.44 0.15 12.25
N ASP A 222 -15.69 -0.88 13.07
CA ASP A 222 -14.99 -1.09 14.34
C ASP A 222 -13.49 -1.38 14.20
N ILE A 223 -13.05 -1.85 13.02
CA ILE A 223 -11.64 -2.15 12.73
C ILE A 223 -10.97 -1.13 11.80
N PHE A 224 -11.69 -0.09 11.38
CA PHE A 224 -11.26 0.86 10.37
C PHE A 224 -11.15 2.28 10.94
N GLU A 225 -10.11 3.02 10.55
CA GLU A 225 -10.04 4.46 10.75
C GLU A 225 -9.56 5.15 9.46
N PRO A 226 -10.05 6.36 9.13
CA PRO A 226 -9.63 7.08 7.94
C PRO A 226 -8.20 7.63 8.07
N LEU A 227 -7.42 7.50 7.00
CA LEU A 227 -6.09 8.08 6.86
C LEU A 227 -6.18 9.59 6.60
N SER A 228 -5.23 10.35 7.15
CA SER A 228 -5.11 11.76 6.82
C SER A 228 -4.72 11.99 5.35
N PHE A 229 -5.39 12.93 4.67
CA PHE A 229 -5.04 13.29 3.29
C PHE A 229 -3.65 13.90 3.13
N ASP A 230 -2.97 14.27 4.23
CA ASP A 230 -1.53 14.56 4.23
C ASP A 230 -0.73 13.44 3.54
N PHE A 231 -1.19 12.19 3.64
CA PHE A 231 -0.52 11.01 3.13
C PHE A 231 -1.18 10.39 1.88
N GLU A 232 -2.06 11.13 1.22
CA GLU A 232 -2.77 10.61 0.05
C GLU A 232 -3.13 11.74 -0.93
N VAL A 233 -2.16 12.60 -1.23
CA VAL A 233 -2.30 13.63 -2.26
C VAL A 233 -2.12 12.97 -3.63
N THR A 234 -3.24 12.74 -4.31
CA THR A 234 -3.34 11.87 -5.48
C THR A 234 -3.68 12.62 -6.76
N SER A 235 -3.06 12.25 -7.89
CA SER A 235 -3.41 12.81 -9.20
C SER A 235 -4.75 12.30 -9.77
N CYS A 236 -5.30 11.18 -9.30
CA CYS A 236 -6.63 10.71 -9.73
C CYS A 236 -7.77 11.64 -9.28
N LEU A 237 -7.65 12.27 -8.11
CA LEU A 237 -8.59 13.30 -7.67
C LEU A 237 -8.12 14.62 -8.28
N MET A 238 -8.38 14.82 -9.58
CA MET A 238 -7.71 15.74 -10.55
C MET A 238 -7.53 17.23 -10.20
N ASP A 239 -7.64 17.62 -8.95
CA ASP A 239 -7.10 18.88 -8.40
C ASP A 239 -6.16 18.68 -7.20
N THR A 240 -5.85 17.45 -6.80
CA THR A 240 -5.02 17.11 -5.63
C THR A 240 -5.49 17.87 -4.38
N TYR A 241 -6.79 17.88 -4.09
CA TYR A 241 -7.40 18.72 -3.03
C TYR A 241 -7.10 20.22 -3.15
N ASN A 242 -6.77 20.68 -4.35
CA ASN A 242 -6.27 22.02 -4.67
C ASN A 242 -4.96 22.43 -3.96
N VAL A 243 -4.18 21.48 -3.43
CA VAL A 243 -2.85 21.76 -2.86
C VAL A 243 -1.75 21.75 -3.94
N ALA A 244 -0.65 22.47 -3.71
CA ALA A 244 0.47 22.57 -4.64
C ALA A 244 1.75 23.04 -3.94
N LEU A 245 2.91 22.88 -4.58
CA LEU A 245 4.07 23.72 -4.27
C LEU A 245 3.81 25.16 -4.74
N GLY A 246 4.30 26.17 -4.02
CA GLY A 246 4.02 27.56 -4.37
C GLY A 246 4.56 28.59 -3.37
N GLU A 247 3.75 29.62 -3.14
CA GLU A 247 4.05 30.78 -2.29
C GLU A 247 4.44 30.36 -0.87
N ASP A 248 5.70 30.61 -0.48
CA ASP A 248 6.27 30.18 0.79
C ASP A 248 5.74 30.97 2.01
N GLY A 249 5.33 32.22 1.77
CA GLY A 249 4.79 33.14 2.78
C GLY A 249 3.28 33.03 3.00
N ILE A 250 2.59 32.07 2.37
CA ILE A 250 1.14 31.93 2.50
C ILE A 250 0.72 31.56 3.93
N SER A 251 -0.37 32.16 4.43
CA SER A 251 -0.91 31.83 5.75
C SER A 251 -1.88 30.64 5.68
N GLU A 252 -2.06 29.92 6.81
CA GLU A 252 -3.07 28.85 6.86
C GLU A 252 -4.49 29.39 6.60
N ALA A 253 -4.78 30.64 6.99
CA ALA A 253 -6.08 31.28 6.76
C ALA A 253 -6.34 31.55 5.28
N ASP A 254 -5.29 31.76 4.48
CA ASP A 254 -5.40 31.96 3.03
C ASP A 254 -5.41 30.64 2.26
N GLU A 255 -4.74 29.60 2.78
CA GLU A 255 -4.62 28.31 2.12
C GLU A 255 -5.82 27.39 2.37
N LEU A 256 -6.30 27.31 3.61
CA LEU A 256 -7.40 26.41 4.00
C LEU A 256 -8.67 26.56 3.15
N PRO A 257 -9.17 27.79 2.85
CA PRO A 257 -10.39 27.96 2.07
C PRO A 257 -10.28 27.50 0.61
N LYS A 258 -9.05 27.30 0.10
CA LYS A 258 -8.81 26.83 -1.27
C LYS A 258 -8.94 25.32 -1.39
N GLN A 259 -8.80 24.58 -0.29
CA GLN A 259 -8.79 23.12 -0.31
C GLN A 259 -10.19 22.56 -0.60
N CYS A 260 -10.25 21.51 -1.41
CA CYS A 260 -11.50 20.88 -1.86
C CYS A 260 -11.57 19.40 -1.46
N HIS A 261 -12.76 18.79 -1.56
CA HIS A 261 -13.04 17.39 -1.25
C HIS A 261 -12.79 16.97 0.22
N VAL A 262 -12.85 17.91 1.16
CA VAL A 262 -12.61 17.65 2.61
C VAL A 262 -13.87 17.48 3.45
N LYS A 263 -15.06 17.63 2.86
CA LYS A 263 -16.31 17.61 3.63
C LYS A 263 -16.62 16.19 4.11
N GLY A 264 -16.91 16.04 5.41
CA GLY A 264 -17.20 14.74 6.03
C GLY A 264 -15.97 13.87 6.25
N THR A 265 -14.77 14.42 6.07
CA THR A 265 -13.49 13.71 6.25
C THR A 265 -12.78 14.22 7.51
N PRO A 266 -11.75 13.51 8.01
CA PRO A 266 -10.91 14.03 9.11
C PRO A 266 -10.21 15.37 8.79
N GLN A 267 -10.21 15.80 7.53
CA GLN A 267 -9.61 17.04 7.07
C GLN A 267 -10.62 18.20 7.01
N GLU A 268 -11.90 17.99 7.33
CA GLU A 268 -12.86 19.09 7.37
C GLU A 268 -12.43 20.16 8.39
N GLY A 269 -12.19 21.38 7.92
CA GLY A 269 -11.71 22.50 8.74
C GLY A 269 -10.24 22.38 9.18
N THR A 270 -9.48 21.41 8.66
CA THR A 270 -8.06 21.22 8.96
C THR A 270 -7.24 21.27 7.68
N LEU A 271 -6.12 21.98 7.73
CA LEU A 271 -5.24 22.13 6.57
C LEU A 271 -4.59 20.80 6.18
N ILE A 272 -4.76 20.38 4.93
CA ILE A 272 -3.98 19.32 4.29
C ILE A 272 -2.54 19.82 4.13
N ARG A 273 -1.58 19.11 4.70
CA ARG A 273 -0.15 19.39 4.64
C ARG A 273 0.55 18.23 3.94
N PRO A 274 0.74 18.30 2.61
CA PRO A 274 1.22 17.18 1.80
C PRO A 274 2.52 16.56 2.33
N LYS A 275 2.52 15.23 2.49
CA LYS A 275 3.65 14.41 3.01
C LYS A 275 4.01 13.27 2.08
N LEU A 276 3.03 12.74 1.35
CA LEU A 276 3.17 11.72 0.34
C LEU A 276 2.34 12.10 -0.89
N LEU A 277 2.97 12.01 -2.05
CA LEU A 277 2.35 12.26 -3.35
C LEU A 277 2.16 10.93 -4.07
N HIS A 278 1.02 10.75 -4.71
CA HIS A 278 0.62 9.51 -5.37
C HIS A 278 0.14 9.80 -6.81
N PHE A 279 0.72 9.12 -7.79
CA PHE A 279 0.62 9.45 -9.21
C PHE A 279 -0.11 8.38 -10.02
N ASN A 280 -1.35 8.09 -9.63
CA ASN A 280 -2.28 7.23 -10.33
C ASN A 280 -3.11 8.00 -11.38
N CYS A 281 -3.84 7.27 -12.24
CA CYS A 281 -4.61 7.84 -13.37
C CYS A 281 -3.78 8.58 -14.45
N LEU A 282 -2.46 8.37 -14.49
CA LEU A 282 -1.63 8.85 -15.59
C LEU A 282 -1.69 7.86 -16.77
N HIS A 283 -2.80 7.92 -17.52
CA HIS A 283 -3.11 6.95 -18.56
C HIS A 283 -2.04 6.84 -19.65
N GLY A 284 -1.83 5.61 -20.15
CA GLY A 284 -0.93 5.33 -21.27
C GLY A 284 0.56 5.34 -20.93
N THR A 285 0.91 5.36 -19.65
CA THR A 285 2.30 5.35 -19.17
C THR A 285 2.53 4.15 -18.25
N GLU A 286 3.64 3.43 -18.44
CA GLU A 286 4.00 2.26 -17.62
C GLU A 286 4.74 2.66 -16.34
N VAL A 287 5.51 3.74 -16.40
CA VAL A 287 6.31 4.28 -15.29
C VAL A 287 5.97 5.75 -15.14
N TYR A 288 5.29 6.14 -14.05
CA TYR A 288 4.74 7.50 -13.93
C TYR A 288 5.78 8.63 -14.12
N MET A 289 7.06 8.39 -13.80
CA MET A 289 8.16 9.34 -14.00
C MET A 289 8.38 9.72 -15.48
N ASP A 290 7.95 8.85 -16.41
CA ASP A 290 8.12 9.01 -17.86
C ASP A 290 6.84 9.56 -18.53
N TRP A 291 5.82 9.94 -17.76
CA TRP A 291 4.57 10.48 -18.31
C TRP A 291 4.83 11.76 -19.11
N GLU A 292 4.40 11.79 -20.38
CA GLU A 292 4.65 12.92 -21.30
C GLU A 292 4.08 14.26 -20.78
N GLY A 293 3.07 14.21 -19.90
CA GLY A 293 2.47 15.39 -19.28
C GLY A 293 3.47 16.21 -18.46
N TRP A 294 4.56 15.62 -17.95
CA TRP A 294 5.60 16.35 -17.22
C TRP A 294 6.31 17.41 -18.08
N LEU A 295 6.28 17.29 -19.40
CA LEU A 295 6.85 18.26 -20.34
C LEU A 295 5.87 19.39 -20.69
N LYS A 296 4.59 19.24 -20.34
CA LYS A 296 3.52 20.17 -20.69
C LYS A 296 3.20 21.06 -19.49
N ILE A 297 3.66 22.31 -19.52
CA ILE A 297 3.41 23.28 -18.45
C ILE A 297 1.91 23.61 -18.28
N THR A 298 1.06 23.24 -19.24
CA THR A 298 -0.39 23.41 -19.15
C THR A 298 -1.08 22.34 -18.30
N GLU A 299 -0.40 21.23 -17.99
CA GLU A 299 -0.97 20.16 -17.18
C GLU A 299 -0.99 20.57 -15.70
N SER A 300 -2.17 20.50 -15.07
CA SER A 300 -2.38 20.89 -13.66
C SER A 300 -1.43 20.15 -12.72
N VAL A 301 -1.33 18.82 -12.87
CA VAL A 301 -0.43 17.99 -12.05
C VAL A 301 1.04 18.40 -12.22
N THR A 302 1.45 18.75 -13.44
CA THR A 302 2.81 19.24 -13.74
C THR A 302 3.09 20.58 -13.07
N GLN A 303 2.15 21.52 -13.10
CA GLN A 303 2.31 22.81 -12.42
C GLN A 303 2.44 22.64 -10.90
N ARG A 304 1.63 21.76 -10.30
CA ARG A 304 1.56 21.59 -8.85
C ARG A 304 2.74 20.80 -8.29
N TRP A 305 3.12 19.70 -8.97
CA TRP A 305 4.00 18.68 -8.41
C TRP A 305 5.19 18.31 -9.30
N GLY A 306 5.25 18.84 -10.53
CA GLY A 306 6.39 18.63 -11.45
C GLY A 306 7.75 18.99 -10.84
N PRO A 307 7.90 20.12 -10.11
CA PRO A 307 9.15 20.44 -9.42
C PRO A 307 9.53 19.41 -8.34
N ALA A 308 8.55 18.94 -7.56
CA ALA A 308 8.78 17.89 -6.58
C ALA A 308 9.29 16.62 -7.27
N LEU A 309 8.57 16.13 -8.29
CA LEU A 309 8.96 14.93 -9.02
C LEU A 309 10.37 15.08 -9.62
N SER A 310 10.65 16.21 -10.27
CA SER A 310 11.94 16.47 -10.93
C SER A 310 13.11 16.38 -9.96
N TYR A 311 12.98 16.99 -8.79
CA TYR A 311 13.99 16.93 -7.73
C TYR A 311 14.21 15.50 -7.24
N HIS A 312 13.13 14.82 -6.83
CA HIS A 312 13.24 13.48 -6.25
C HIS A 312 13.69 12.46 -7.28
N HIS A 313 13.18 12.51 -8.51
CA HIS A 313 13.61 11.63 -9.60
C HIS A 313 15.09 11.85 -9.93
N GLY A 314 15.53 13.11 -10.02
CA GLY A 314 16.92 13.49 -10.30
C GLY A 314 17.92 13.21 -9.17
N TYR A 315 17.46 13.03 -7.93
CA TYR A 315 18.33 12.72 -6.79
C TYR A 315 19.02 11.35 -6.98
N LYS A 316 20.34 11.32 -6.82
CA LYS A 316 21.14 10.11 -7.08
C LYS A 316 21.16 9.18 -5.86
N TRP A 317 21.01 7.87 -6.09
CA TRP A 317 21.10 6.85 -5.03
C TRP A 317 22.41 6.90 -4.24
N ILE A 318 23.53 7.18 -4.90
CA ILE A 318 24.84 7.32 -4.23
C ILE A 318 24.89 8.48 -3.22
N TRP A 319 24.01 9.48 -3.36
CA TRP A 319 23.91 10.62 -2.43
C TRP A 319 23.09 10.30 -1.18
N LEU A 320 22.41 9.16 -1.12
CA LEU A 320 21.76 8.66 0.09
C LEU A 320 22.77 8.17 1.15
N ASN A 321 24.06 8.11 0.81
CA ASN A 321 25.14 7.76 1.73
C ASN A 321 25.52 8.93 2.65
N LEU A 322 24.59 9.37 3.48
CA LEU A 322 24.75 10.52 4.38
C LEU A 322 25.43 10.16 5.72
N GLY A 323 25.58 8.87 6.02
CA GLY A 323 26.21 8.37 7.23
C GLY A 323 27.74 8.52 7.22
N VAL A 324 28.34 8.57 8.40
CA VAL A 324 29.80 8.59 8.56
C VAL A 324 30.34 7.17 8.47
N LYS A 325 31.38 6.96 7.66
CA LYS A 325 32.11 5.69 7.62
C LYS A 325 32.76 5.39 8.97
N THR A 326 32.24 4.42 9.70
CA THR A 326 32.81 3.97 10.97
C THR A 326 33.74 2.77 10.76
N ASN A 327 34.86 2.71 11.49
CA ASN A 327 35.83 1.59 11.45
C ASN A 327 35.29 0.27 12.08
N SER A 328 34.02 0.24 12.50
CA SER A 328 33.41 -0.90 13.19
C SER A 328 33.11 -2.10 12.28
N GLY A 329 33.24 -1.97 10.97
CA GLY A 329 32.95 -3.03 9.99
C GLY A 329 31.47 -3.45 9.93
N LYS A 330 30.58 -2.85 10.73
CA LYS A 330 29.17 -3.20 10.79
C LYS A 330 28.44 -2.63 9.56
N SER A 331 27.89 -3.51 8.72
CA SER A 331 27.01 -3.09 7.63
C SER A 331 25.77 -2.39 8.20
N LEU A 332 25.45 -1.21 7.66
CA LEU A 332 24.20 -0.51 7.93
C LEU A 332 23.08 -0.95 6.99
N VAL A 333 23.38 -1.85 6.05
CA VAL A 333 22.44 -2.39 5.06
C VAL A 333 22.40 -3.91 5.22
N ASP A 334 21.25 -4.44 5.63
CA ASP A 334 20.98 -5.87 5.74
C ASP A 334 19.92 -6.26 4.71
N ILE A 335 20.29 -7.08 3.72
CA ILE A 335 19.39 -7.52 2.65
C ILE A 335 19.22 -9.03 2.72
N GLY A 336 17.97 -9.48 2.71
CA GLY A 336 17.62 -10.90 2.65
C GLY A 336 16.42 -11.13 1.74
N ALA A 337 16.21 -12.38 1.35
CA ALA A 337 15.08 -12.78 0.54
C ALA A 337 14.49 -14.10 1.06
N ASP A 338 13.17 -14.20 0.98
CA ASP A 338 12.40 -15.41 1.22
C ASP A 338 11.65 -15.79 -0.06
N THR A 339 12.04 -16.92 -0.64
CA THR A 339 11.43 -17.48 -1.85
C THR A 339 10.42 -18.57 -1.52
N ASN A 340 10.34 -19.02 -0.26
CA ASN A 340 9.53 -20.14 0.17
C ASN A 340 8.31 -19.65 0.95
N ILE A 341 7.55 -18.75 0.33
CA ILE A 341 6.35 -18.17 0.95
C ILE A 341 5.27 -19.23 1.06
N VAL A 342 4.80 -19.44 2.30
CA VAL A 342 3.69 -20.32 2.63
C VAL A 342 2.60 -19.46 3.23
N PHE A 343 1.46 -19.39 2.54
CA PHE A 343 0.28 -18.69 3.05
C PHE A 343 -0.22 -19.33 4.34
N ALA A 344 -0.89 -18.53 5.17
CA ALA A 344 -1.28 -18.94 6.53
C ALA A 344 -2.22 -20.15 6.53
N ASP A 345 -3.06 -20.28 5.51
CA ASP A 345 -3.96 -21.42 5.35
C ASP A 345 -3.21 -22.73 5.11
N LEU A 346 -2.16 -22.72 4.28
CA LEU A 346 -1.31 -23.89 4.06
C LEU A 346 -0.46 -24.22 5.29
N GLN A 347 -0.03 -23.21 6.05
CA GLN A 347 0.64 -23.45 7.32
C GLN A 347 -0.31 -24.15 8.29
N LEU A 348 -1.57 -23.71 8.36
CA LEU A 348 -2.59 -24.36 9.17
C LEU A 348 -2.82 -25.81 8.75
N ALA A 349 -2.93 -26.07 7.45
CA ALA A 349 -3.12 -27.43 6.94
C ALA A 349 -2.00 -28.37 7.40
N ARG A 350 -0.74 -27.89 7.40
CA ARG A 350 0.41 -28.66 7.89
C ARG A 350 0.31 -28.95 9.37
N ASP A 351 -0.08 -27.95 10.16
CA ASP A 351 -0.18 -28.07 11.61
C ASP A 351 -1.34 -29.02 12.03
N HIS A 352 -2.38 -29.16 11.20
CA HIS A 352 -3.58 -29.96 11.48
C HIS A 352 -3.70 -31.22 10.61
N ALA A 353 -2.67 -31.58 9.84
CA ALA A 353 -2.66 -32.72 8.91
C ALA A 353 -3.85 -32.75 7.93
N VAL A 354 -4.31 -31.58 7.48
CA VAL A 354 -5.40 -31.43 6.53
C VAL A 354 -4.90 -31.76 5.12
N VAL A 355 -5.62 -32.64 4.41
CA VAL A 355 -5.27 -33.04 3.04
C VAL A 355 -5.86 -32.02 2.07
N ILE A 356 -4.99 -31.24 1.42
CA ILE A 356 -5.40 -30.24 0.43
C ILE A 356 -5.65 -30.96 -0.90
N GLY A 357 -6.90 -30.91 -1.39
CA GLY A 357 -7.33 -31.44 -2.69
C GLY A 357 -7.14 -30.48 -3.84
#